data_AF-A0A483AEW2-F1
#
_entry.id   AF-A0A483AEW2-F1
#
_cell.length_a   1.000
_cell.length_b   1.000
_cell.length_c   1.000
_cell.angle_alpha   90.00
_cell.angle_beta   90.00
_cell.angle_gamma   90.00
#
_symmetry.space_group_name_H-M   'P 1'
#
loop_
_entity.id
_entity.type
_entity.pdbx_description
1 polymer ?
#
loop_
_entity_poly.entity_id
_entity_poly.type
_entity_poly.pdbx_seq_one_letter_code
_entity_poly.pdbx_strand_id
1 'polypeptide(L)'
;MELLYVCQAIETKQHRVREKKWGARTIDLDIITYGVQVIASKQLIVPHPEMMNRGFVLVPLAEIEPNFKVPVLGPIQALIDKLDISALIKL
;
A
#
# COMPACT_ATOMS: atom_id res chain seq x y z
N MET A 1 -0.78 -9.30 -13.85
CA MET A 1 -1.48 -10.09 -12.80
C MET A 1 -0.56 -11.05 -12.06
N GLU A 2 0.54 -11.53 -12.66
CA GLU A 2 1.49 -12.46 -12.02
C GLU A 2 1.96 -12.01 -10.62
N LEU A 3 2.35 -10.75 -10.46
CA LEU A 3 2.79 -10.21 -9.16
C LEU A 3 1.73 -10.37 -8.05
N LEU A 4 0.45 -10.10 -8.36
CA LEU A 4 -0.63 -10.24 -7.39
C LEU A 4 -0.74 -11.68 -6.89
N TYR A 5 -0.64 -12.65 -7.79
CA TYR A 5 -0.69 -14.07 -7.43
C TYR A 5 0.52 -14.50 -6.60
N VAL A 6 1.71 -13.95 -6.90
CA VAL A 6 2.91 -14.18 -6.10
C VAL A 6 2.74 -13.62 -4.67
N CYS A 7 2.23 -12.40 -4.51
CA CYS A 7 1.93 -11.82 -3.20
C CYS A 7 0.96 -12.70 -2.40
N GLN A 8 -0.16 -13.11 -3.02
CA GLN A 8 -1.16 -13.97 -2.38
C GLN A 8 -0.60 -15.34 -1.98
N ALA A 9 0.30 -15.91 -2.80
CA ALA A 9 0.97 -17.17 -2.48
C ALA A 9 1.91 -17.04 -1.29
N ILE A 10 2.64 -15.92 -1.16
CA ILE A 10 3.50 -15.65 0.00
C ILE A 10 2.66 -15.54 1.27
N GLU A 11 1.56 -14.78 1.24
CA GLU A 11 0.66 -14.65 2.39
C GLU A 11 0.09 -16.01 2.84
N THR A 12 -0.28 -16.85 1.87
CA THR A 12 -0.78 -18.21 2.14
C THR A 12 0.30 -19.07 2.82
N LYS A 13 1.54 -18.99 2.34
CA LYS A 13 2.70 -19.71 2.94
C LYS A 13 3.03 -19.22 4.35
N GLN A 14 2.75 -17.95 4.67
CA GLN A 14 2.90 -17.37 6.00
C GLN A 14 1.67 -17.60 6.89
N HIS A 15 0.86 -18.62 6.58
CA HIS A 15 -0.30 -19.03 7.36
C HIS A 15 -1.33 -17.90 7.58
N ARG A 16 -1.56 -17.04 6.57
CA ARG A 16 -2.66 -16.06 6.61
C ARG A 16 -4.01 -16.79 6.66
N VAL A 17 -4.67 -16.82 7.81
CA VAL A 17 -6.03 -17.34 7.98
C VAL A 17 -7.05 -16.20 7.91
N ARG A 18 -8.08 -16.33 7.06
CA ARG A 18 -9.14 -15.31 6.92
C ARG A 18 -10.31 -15.61 7.87
N GLU A 19 -10.09 -15.47 9.18
CA GLU A 19 -11.14 -15.75 10.18
C GLU A 19 -12.12 -14.58 10.37
N LYS A 20 -11.63 -13.33 10.31
CA LYS A 20 -12.44 -12.12 10.55
C LYS A 20 -12.09 -10.99 9.58
N LYS A 21 -13.11 -10.28 9.09
CA LYS A 21 -12.93 -9.04 8.31
C LYS A 21 -12.26 -7.99 9.22
N TRP A 22 -11.07 -7.52 8.84
CA TRP A 22 -10.20 -6.62 9.62
C TRP A 22 -9.64 -7.20 10.93
N GLY A 23 -9.51 -8.53 11.01
CA GLY A 23 -8.76 -9.18 12.09
C GLY A 23 -7.25 -8.99 11.94
N ALA A 24 -6.52 -9.29 13.02
CA ALA A 24 -5.07 -9.42 12.98
C ALA A 24 -4.66 -10.46 11.92
N ARG A 25 -3.55 -10.21 11.25
CA ARG A 25 -3.03 -11.09 10.20
C ARG A 25 -1.52 -11.25 10.39
N THR A 26 -1.00 -12.43 10.03
CA THR A 26 0.45 -12.68 10.07
C THR A 26 1.22 -11.74 9.13
N ILE A 27 0.69 -11.55 7.91
CA ILE A 27 1.24 -10.63 6.92
C ILE A 27 0.13 -10.18 5.96
N ASP A 28 0.26 -8.95 5.44
CA ASP A 28 -0.57 -8.37 4.38
C ASP A 28 0.37 -7.72 3.35
N LEU A 29 0.27 -8.13 2.09
CA LEU A 29 1.10 -7.61 0.99
C LEU A 29 0.21 -6.86 0.00
N ASP A 30 0.25 -5.53 0.07
CA ASP A 30 -0.50 -4.64 -0.82
C ASP A 30 0.38 -4.11 -1.95
N ILE A 31 -0.13 -4.15 -3.19
CA ILE A 31 0.48 -3.46 -4.33
C ILE A 31 0.01 -2.00 -4.30
N ILE A 32 0.89 -1.11 -3.83
CA ILE A 32 0.58 0.33 -3.69
C ILE A 32 0.65 1.05 -5.04
N THR A 33 1.73 0.84 -5.79
CA THR A 33 1.94 1.38 -7.14
C THR A 33 2.60 0.34 -8.04
N TYR A 34 2.45 0.48 -9.36
CA TYR A 34 3.11 -0.40 -10.33
C TYR A 34 3.66 0.42 -11.51
N GLY A 35 4.88 0.94 -11.33
CA GLY A 35 5.44 1.96 -12.22
C GLY A 35 4.50 3.16 -12.35
N VAL A 36 4.21 3.55 -13.58
CA VAL A 36 3.26 4.63 -13.91
C VAL A 36 1.85 4.13 -14.24
N GLN A 37 1.58 2.84 -14.07
CA GLN A 37 0.32 2.25 -14.49
C GLN A 37 -0.84 2.65 -13.57
N VAL A 38 -2.00 2.84 -14.19
CA VAL A 38 -3.29 2.96 -13.51
C VAL A 38 -4.12 1.75 -13.90
N ILE A 39 -4.46 0.93 -12.92
CA ILE A 39 -5.21 -0.32 -13.10
C ILE A 39 -6.51 -0.20 -12.33
N ALA A 40 -7.63 -0.41 -13.01
CA ALA A 40 -8.95 -0.49 -12.41
C ALA A 40 -9.63 -1.77 -12.88
N SER A 41 -9.47 -2.84 -12.11
CA SER A 41 -10.07 -4.14 -12.40
C SER A 41 -10.78 -4.71 -11.18
N LYS A 42 -11.54 -5.79 -11.37
CA LYS A 42 -12.22 -6.48 -10.25
C LYS A 42 -11.23 -7.09 -9.23
N GLN A 43 -10.01 -7.40 -9.65
CA GLN A 43 -9.02 -8.13 -8.84
C GLN A 43 -7.92 -7.23 -8.27
N LEU A 44 -7.63 -6.12 -8.95
CA LEU A 44 -6.54 -5.21 -8.59
C LEU A 44 -6.91 -3.77 -8.96
N ILE A 45 -6.66 -2.86 -8.03
CA ILE A 45 -6.74 -1.42 -8.22
C ILE A 45 -5.38 -0.81 -7.87
N VAL A 46 -4.79 -0.07 -8.81
CA VAL A 46 -3.49 0.61 -8.66
C VAL A 46 -3.61 2.03 -9.25
N PRO A 47 -3.14 3.09 -8.56
CA PRO A 47 -2.62 3.09 -7.19
C PRO A 47 -3.61 2.58 -6.15
N HIS A 48 -3.13 2.02 -5.05
CA HIS A 48 -3.99 1.45 -4.02
C HIS A 48 -4.96 2.53 -3.49
N PRO A 49 -6.28 2.30 -3.50
CA PRO A 49 -7.28 3.36 -3.31
C PRO A 49 -7.16 4.07 -1.96
N GLU A 50 -6.84 3.32 -0.89
CA GLU A 50 -6.71 3.89 0.46
C GLU A 50 -5.29 4.38 0.80
N MET A 51 -4.33 4.35 -0.12
CA MET A 51 -2.95 4.74 0.22
C MET A 51 -2.88 6.19 0.71
N MET A 52 -3.67 7.09 0.11
CA MET A 52 -3.70 8.51 0.45
C MET A 52 -4.20 8.81 1.86
N ASN A 53 -4.86 7.83 2.50
CA ASN A 53 -5.42 7.97 3.86
C ASN A 53 -4.53 7.32 4.92
N ARG A 54 -3.37 6.74 4.54
CA ARG A 54 -2.58 5.87 5.42
C ARG A 54 -1.14 6.37 5.54
N GLY A 55 -0.83 7.00 6.66
CA GLY A 55 0.52 7.51 6.95
C GLY A 55 1.58 6.40 6.96
N PHE A 56 1.25 5.22 7.50
CA PHE A 56 2.16 4.06 7.51
C PHE A 56 2.42 3.44 6.12
N VAL A 57 1.72 3.91 5.08
CA VAL A 57 2.01 3.57 3.68
C VAL A 57 2.84 4.68 3.03
N LEU A 58 2.41 5.93 3.17
CA LEU A 58 3.04 7.06 2.48
C LEU A 58 4.40 7.43 3.07
N VAL A 59 4.53 7.47 4.40
CA VAL A 59 5.78 7.89 5.05
C VAL A 59 6.93 6.94 4.70
N PRO A 60 6.81 5.61 4.86
CA PRO A 60 7.87 4.70 4.43
C PRO A 60 8.19 4.77 2.93
N LEU A 61 7.18 4.98 2.07
CA LEU A 61 7.39 5.12 0.63
C LEU A 61 8.19 6.39 0.31
N ALA A 62 7.92 7.52 0.99
CA ALA A 62 8.66 8.76 0.82
C ALA A 62 10.09 8.67 1.38
N GLU A 63 10.33 7.86 2.41
CA GLU A 63 11.70 7.60 2.89
C GLU A 63 12.56 6.89 1.83
N ILE A 64 11.96 5.99 1.05
CA ILE A 64 12.65 5.24 0.00
C ILE A 64 12.80 6.07 -1.28
N GLU A 65 11.75 6.80 -1.68
CA GLU A 65 11.75 7.64 -2.89
C GLU A 65 11.09 9.01 -2.59
N PRO A 66 11.86 9.99 -2.08
CA PRO A 66 11.32 11.27 -1.61
C PRO A 66 10.63 12.11 -2.68
N ASN A 67 11.06 11.96 -3.94
CA ASN A 67 10.54 12.71 -5.07
C ASN A 67 9.44 11.95 -5.84
N PHE A 68 8.93 10.85 -5.27
CA PHE A 68 7.94 10.02 -5.93
C PHE A 68 6.68 10.82 -6.26
N LYS A 69 6.22 10.68 -7.50
CA LYS A 69 4.92 11.18 -7.95
C LYS A 69 4.00 9.99 -8.14
N VAL A 70 3.05 9.85 -7.22
CA VAL A 70 2.05 8.81 -7.31
C VAL A 70 1.19 9.08 -8.56
N PRO A 71 1.04 8.11 -9.49
CA PRO A 71 0.18 8.29 -10.65
C PRO A 71 -1.19 8.79 -10.23
N VAL A 72 -1.77 9.74 -10.97
CA VAL A 72 -3.06 10.40 -10.71
C VAL A 72 -3.24 11.15 -9.37
N LEU A 73 -2.39 10.94 -8.35
CA LEU A 73 -2.51 11.58 -7.04
C LEU A 73 -1.50 12.72 -6.80
N GLY A 74 -0.37 12.71 -7.52
CA GLY A 74 0.64 13.78 -7.45
C GLY A 74 1.82 13.49 -6.52
N PRO A 75 2.58 14.52 -6.11
CA PRO A 75 3.78 14.36 -5.29
C PRO A 75 3.46 13.72 -3.94
N ILE A 76 4.29 12.77 -3.51
CA ILE A 76 4.07 12.04 -2.26
C ILE A 76 4.03 12.95 -1.02
N GLN A 77 4.88 13.99 -0.98
CA GLN A 77 4.90 14.95 0.12
C GLN A 77 3.56 15.66 0.30
N ALA A 78 2.93 16.08 -0.81
CA ALA A 78 1.63 16.73 -0.78
C ALA A 78 0.48 15.81 -0.30
N LEU A 79 0.69 14.49 -0.34
CA LEU A 79 -0.24 13.52 0.26
C LEU A 79 0.02 13.36 1.75
N ILE A 80 1.28 13.30 2.17
CA ILE A 80 1.69 13.20 3.58
C ILE A 80 1.24 14.43 4.37
N ASP A 81 1.38 15.63 3.79
CA ASP A 81 1.01 16.90 4.44
C ASP A 81 -0.48 16.99 4.82
N LYS A 82 -1.32 16.11 4.26
CA LYS A 82 -2.77 16.03 4.55
C LYS A 82 -3.09 15.09 5.70
N LEU A 83 -2.12 14.38 6.25
CA LEU A 83 -2.32 13.34 7.26
C LEU A 83 -1.76 13.77 8.61
N ASP A 84 -2.47 13.41 9.68
CA ASP A 84 -1.89 13.38 11.01
C ASP A 84 -1.03 12.12 11.15
N ILE A 85 0.29 12.32 11.16
CA ILE A 85 1.28 11.26 11.33
C ILE A 85 1.90 11.22 12.74
N SER A 86 1.36 12.01 13.68
CA SER A 86 1.92 12.11 15.05
C SER A 86 1.95 10.78 15.81
N ALA A 87 1.05 9.87 15.46
CA ALA A 87 0.98 8.52 16.05
C ALA A 87 1.94 7.51 15.41
N LEU A 88 2.66 7.86 14.33
CA LEU A 88 3.64 6.97 13.71
C LEU A 88 4.95 6.99 14.48
N ILE A 89 5.38 5.82 14.91
CA ILE A 89 6.66 5.61 15.59
C ILE A 89 7.51 4.74 14.68
N LYS A 90 8.71 5.23 14.36
CA LYS A 90 9.73 4.45 13.68
C LYS A 90 10.37 3.50 14.70
N LEU A 91 10.34 2.21 14.42
CA LEU A 91 10.93 1.15 15.24
C LEU A 91 12.47 1.13 15.12
#